data_AF-A0A929U6E3-F1
#
_entry.id   AF-A0A929U6E3-F1
#
_cell.length_a   1.000
_cell.length_b   1.000
_cell.length_c   1.000
_cell.angle_alpha   90.00
_cell.angle_beta   90.00
_cell.angle_gamma   90.00
#
_symmetry.space_group_name_H-M   'P 1'
#
loop_
_entity.id
_entity.type
_entity.pdbx_description
1 polymer ?
#
loop_
_entity_poly.entity_id
_entity_poly.type
_entity_poly.pdbx_seq_one_letter_code
_entity_poly.pdbx_strand_id
1 'polypeptide(L)'
;IFAFVVGGFERCVANMYYIPAGIFAAKNPSFVEVAVTKYGIRADQLQALNWKNFFLTNELPVTIGNVIGGMLLIGVVLFFLYGKEVRPAEDMTGKEK
;
A
#
# COMPACT_ATOMS: atom_id res chain seq x y z
N ILE A 1 -3.57 11.10 7.39
CA ILE A 1 -3.94 9.69 7.72
C ILE A 1 -5.45 9.50 7.68
N PHE A 2 -6.25 10.24 8.45
CA PHE A 2 -7.73 10.10 8.44
C PHE A 2 -8.35 10.18 7.04
N ALA A 3 -8.05 11.24 6.28
CA ALA A 3 -8.57 11.41 4.92
C ALA A 3 -8.17 10.27 3.96
N PHE A 4 -6.97 9.68 4.17
CA PHE A 4 -6.51 8.54 3.37
C PHE A 4 -7.33 7.28 3.66
N VAL A 5 -7.60 7.01 4.94
CA VAL A 5 -8.39 5.85 5.38
C VAL A 5 -9.85 6.00 4.99
N VAL A 6 -10.46 7.16 5.23
CA VAL A 6 -11.87 7.42 4.88
C VAL A 6 -12.07 7.48 3.36
N GLY A 7 -11.06 7.95 2.62
CA GLY A 7 -11.07 7.93 1.16
C GLY A 7 -10.93 6.53 0.54
N GLY A 8 -10.73 5.49 1.36
CA GLY A 8 -10.57 4.11 0.88
C GLY A 8 -9.27 3.88 0.12
N PHE A 9 -8.25 4.72 0.29
CA PHE A 9 -6.96 4.51 -0.34
C PHE A 9 -6.22 3.33 0.30
N GLU A 10 -5.53 2.57 -0.54
CA GLU A 10 -4.92 1.31 -0.13
C GLU A 10 -3.47 1.48 0.33
N ARG A 11 -3.10 0.84 1.44
CA ARG A 11 -1.74 0.85 1.96
C ARG A 11 -1.22 -0.58 2.08
N CYS A 12 -0.21 -0.93 1.29
CA CYS A 12 0.38 -2.28 1.27
C CYS A 12 0.65 -2.84 2.68
N VAL A 13 1.36 -2.10 3.54
CA VAL A 13 1.65 -2.53 4.92
C VAL A 13 0.38 -2.74 5.77
N ALA A 14 -0.67 -1.96 5.56
CA ALA A 14 -1.94 -2.17 6.26
C ALA A 14 -2.65 -3.43 5.72
N ASN A 15 -2.63 -3.63 4.40
CA ASN A 15 -3.24 -4.77 3.74
C ASN A 15 -2.55 -6.09 4.10
N MET A 16 -1.24 -6.08 4.38
CA MET A 16 -0.48 -7.20 4.96
C MET A 16 -1.01 -7.67 6.33
N TYR A 17 -1.76 -6.82 7.05
CA TYR A 17 -2.46 -7.22 8.28
C TYR A 17 -3.93 -7.55 8.02
N TYR A 18 -4.69 -6.64 7.40
CA TYR A 18 -6.14 -6.76 7.29
C TYR A 18 -6.59 -7.94 6.44
N ILE A 19 -5.94 -8.19 5.29
CA ILE A 19 -6.36 -9.26 4.38
C ILE A 19 -6.01 -10.64 4.97
N PRO A 20 -4.79 -10.89 5.49
CA PRO A 20 -4.49 -12.14 6.17
C PRO A 20 -5.38 -12.40 7.40
N ALA A 21 -5.67 -11.38 8.21
CA ALA A 21 -6.62 -11.51 9.32
C ALA A 21 -8.00 -11.97 8.82
N GLY A 22 -8.48 -11.41 7.70
CA GLY A 22 -9.68 -11.87 7.01
C GLY A 22 -9.59 -13.33 6.56
N ILE A 23 -8.49 -13.72 5.88
CA ILE A 23 -8.28 -15.10 5.39
C ILE A 23 -8.34 -16.11 6.56
N PHE A 24 -7.74 -15.77 7.70
CA PHE A 24 -7.81 -16.63 8.88
C PHE A 24 -9.21 -16.66 9.51
N ALA A 25 -9.91 -15.52 9.57
CA ALA A 25 -11.28 -15.46 10.05
C ALA A 25 -12.23 -16.31 9.18
N ALA A 26 -12.04 -16.29 7.86
CA ALA A 26 -12.83 -17.09 6.91
C ALA A 26 -12.63 -18.60 7.05
N LYS A 27 -11.59 -19.06 7.77
CA LYS A 27 -11.38 -20.49 8.09
C LYS A 27 -12.12 -20.94 9.35
N ASN A 28 -12.67 -20.02 10.13
CA ASN A 28 -13.39 -20.34 11.35
C ASN A 28 -14.92 -20.27 11.12
N PRO A 29 -15.64 -21.40 11.27
CA PRO A 29 -17.09 -21.45 11.05
C PRO A 29 -17.88 -20.44 11.87
N SER A 30 -17.48 -20.16 13.11
CA SER A 30 -18.18 -19.19 13.98
C SER A 30 -18.11 -17.76 13.42
N PHE A 31 -16.98 -17.38 12.80
CA PHE A 31 -16.86 -16.06 12.17
C PHE A 31 -17.59 -15.98 10.84
N VAL A 32 -17.58 -17.06 10.06
CA VAL A 32 -18.34 -17.15 8.81
C VAL A 32 -19.84 -17.05 9.06
N GLU A 33 -20.36 -17.72 10.09
CA GLU A 33 -21.77 -17.64 10.47
C GLU A 33 -22.19 -16.21 10.81
N VAL A 34 -21.39 -15.50 11.63
CA VAL A 34 -21.65 -14.09 11.95
C VAL A 34 -21.55 -13.19 10.70
N ALA A 35 -20.59 -13.44 9.81
CA ALA A 35 -20.45 -12.70 8.56
C ALA A 35 -21.70 -12.79 7.67
N VAL A 36 -22.26 -14.01 7.54
CA VAL A 36 -23.45 -14.26 6.71
C VAL A 36 -24.71 -13.73 7.38
N THR A 37 -24.91 -14.04 8.67
CA THR A 37 -26.18 -13.74 9.38
C THR A 37 -26.31 -12.27 9.78
N LYS A 38 -25.23 -11.61 10.21
CA LYS A 38 -25.28 -10.24 10.75
C LYS A 38 -24.90 -9.19 9.72
N TYR A 39 -23.97 -9.51 8.82
CA TYR A 39 -23.42 -8.55 7.86
C TYR A 39 -23.83 -8.84 6.41
N GLY A 40 -24.63 -9.90 6.17
CA GLY A 40 -25.18 -10.22 4.86
C GLY A 40 -24.13 -10.62 3.82
N ILE A 41 -22.92 -11.00 4.24
CA ILE A 41 -21.85 -11.42 3.33
C ILE A 41 -22.22 -12.77 2.74
N ARG A 42 -22.19 -12.89 1.41
CA ARG A 42 -22.51 -14.14 0.72
C ARG A 42 -21.31 -15.09 0.78
N ALA A 43 -21.59 -16.40 0.84
CA ALA A 43 -20.56 -17.43 0.97
C ALA A 43 -19.57 -17.46 -0.21
N ASP A 44 -19.99 -17.03 -1.40
CA ASP A 44 -19.13 -16.90 -2.58
C ASP A 44 -18.16 -15.71 -2.47
N GLN A 45 -18.54 -14.63 -1.80
CA GLN A 45 -17.65 -13.48 -1.56
C GLN A 45 -16.48 -13.86 -0.64
N LEU A 46 -16.69 -14.79 0.29
CA LEU A 46 -15.62 -15.31 1.14
C LEU A 46 -14.59 -16.12 0.35
N GLN A 47 -14.94 -16.68 -0.81
CA GLN A 47 -13.98 -17.39 -1.67
C GLN A 47 -12.96 -16.44 -2.30
N ALA A 48 -13.30 -15.15 -2.46
CA ALA A 48 -12.34 -14.15 -2.92
C ALA A 48 -11.22 -13.90 -1.89
N LEU A 49 -11.44 -14.26 -0.62
CA LEU A 49 -10.51 -14.09 0.48
C LEU A 49 -9.49 -15.24 0.51
N ASN A 50 -8.54 -15.19 -0.42
CA ASN A 50 -7.50 -16.21 -0.55
C ASN A 50 -6.15 -15.57 -0.87
N TRP A 51 -5.08 -16.35 -0.67
CA TRP A 51 -3.70 -15.89 -0.86
C TRP A 51 -3.40 -15.45 -2.30
N LYS A 52 -3.99 -16.11 -3.31
CA LYS A 52 -3.77 -15.76 -4.72
C LYS A 52 -4.30 -14.35 -5.00
N ASN A 53 -5.53 -14.05 -4.58
CA ASN A 53 -6.11 -12.73 -4.74
C ASN A 53 -5.37 -11.69 -3.90
N PHE A 54 -5.03 -12.01 -2.65
CA PHE A 54 -4.22 -11.12 -1.82
C PHE A 54 -2.95 -10.66 -2.55
N PHE A 55 -2.15 -11.56 -3.11
CA PHE A 55 -0.92 -11.16 -3.79
C PHE A 55 -1.15 -10.50 -5.15
N LEU A 56 -2.01 -11.07 -6.00
CA LEU A 56 -2.11 -10.65 -7.40
C LEU A 56 -3.04 -9.47 -7.63
N THR A 57 -4.12 -9.36 -6.86
CA THR A 57 -5.13 -8.32 -7.06
C THR A 57 -5.04 -7.18 -6.05
N ASN A 58 -4.21 -7.33 -5.02
CA ASN A 58 -4.06 -6.32 -3.97
C ASN A 58 -2.59 -5.96 -3.70
N GLU A 59 -1.79 -6.86 -3.13
CA GLU A 59 -0.46 -6.51 -2.60
C GLU A 59 0.51 -5.99 -3.66
N LEU A 60 0.60 -6.66 -4.81
CA LEU A 60 1.43 -6.21 -5.95
C LEU A 60 1.00 -4.84 -6.49
N PRO A 61 -0.25 -4.66 -6.96
CA PRO A 61 -0.66 -3.38 -7.54
C PRO A 61 -0.63 -2.24 -6.53
N VAL A 62 -1.00 -2.47 -5.26
CA VAL A 62 -0.97 -1.45 -4.21
C VAL A 62 0.46 -1.06 -3.85
N THR A 63 1.38 -2.02 -3.79
CA THR A 63 2.79 -1.71 -3.52
C THR A 63 3.38 -0.83 -4.63
N ILE A 64 3.11 -1.17 -5.89
CA ILE A 64 3.54 -0.36 -7.04
C ILE A 64 2.91 1.03 -6.98
N GLY A 65 1.61 1.11 -6.73
CA GLY A 65 0.89 2.39 -6.59
C GLY A 65 1.46 3.26 -5.47
N ASN A 66 1.81 2.66 -4.34
CA ASN A 66 2.36 3.38 -3.19
C ASN A 66 3.78 3.92 -3.45
N VAL A 67 4.61 3.15 -4.14
CA VAL A 67 5.96 3.60 -4.55
C VAL A 67 5.84 4.73 -5.57
N ILE A 68 5.03 4.55 -6.62
CA ILE A 68 4.79 5.58 -7.64
C ILE A 68 4.19 6.85 -7.02
N GLY A 69 3.20 6.72 -6.15
CA GLY A 69 2.58 7.86 -5.47
C GLY A 69 3.58 8.65 -4.63
N GLY A 70 4.49 7.98 -3.92
CA GLY A 70 5.58 8.63 -3.18
C GLY A 70 6.57 9.34 -4.09
N MET A 71 6.99 8.68 -5.18
CA MET A 71 7.92 9.27 -6.17
C MET A 71 7.33 10.51 -6.85
N LEU A 72 6.05 10.48 -7.23
CA LEU A 72 5.41 11.59 -7.93
C LEU A 72 5.07 12.76 -7.00
N LEU A 73 4.54 12.51 -5.80
CA LEU A 73 4.13 13.62 -4.92
C LEU A 73 5.29 14.27 -4.19
N ILE A 74 6.24 13.46 -3.70
CA ILE A 74 7.37 13.98 -2.90
C ILE A 74 8.60 14.12 -3.79
N GLY A 75 8.95 13.09 -4.57
CA GLY A 75 10.16 13.09 -5.39
C GLY A 75 10.19 14.20 -6.44
N VAL A 76 9.10 14.39 -7.18
CA VAL A 76 9.01 15.46 -8.20
C VAL A 76 9.03 16.85 -7.55
N VAL A 77 8.30 17.04 -6.46
CA VAL A 77 8.28 18.33 -5.75
C VAL A 77 9.67 18.68 -5.23
N LEU A 78 10.35 17.74 -4.57
CA LEU A 78 11.72 17.94 -4.09
C LEU A 78 12.71 18.17 -5.24
N PHE A 79 12.56 17.47 -6.36
CA PHE A 79 13.40 17.68 -7.54
C PHE A 79 13.26 19.10 -8.11
N PHE A 80 12.04 19.62 -8.23
CA PHE A 80 11.83 20.99 -8.70
C PHE A 80 12.33 22.05 -7.73
N LEU A 81 12.22 21.80 -6.42
CA LEU A 81 12.64 22.75 -5.39
C LEU A 81 14.16 22.76 -5.18
N TYR A 82 14.82 21.60 -5.18
CA TYR A 82 16.21 21.44 -4.74
C TYR A 82 17.13 20.82 -5.79
N GLY A 83 16.64 20.47 -6.98
CA GLY A 83 17.44 19.83 -8.03
C GLY A 83 18.62 20.67 -8.57
N LYS A 84 18.68 21.97 -8.24
CA LYS A 84 19.80 22.87 -8.59
C LYS A 84 20.78 23.11 -7.44
N GLU A 85 20.33 23.05 -6.18
CA GLU A 85 21.22 23.05 -5.01
C GLU A 85 22.04 21.75 -4.94
N VAL A 86 21.46 20.62 -5.35
CA VAL A 86 22.16 19.33 -5.47
C VAL A 86 22.91 19.26 -6.80
N ARG A 87 23.82 20.21 -7.05
CA ARG A 87 24.91 20.00 -8.00
C ARG A 87 25.93 19.07 -7.32
N PRO A 88 26.50 18.07 -8.03
CA PRO A 88 27.57 17.28 -7.45
C PRO A 88 28.68 18.24 -6.98
N ALA A 89 29.37 17.86 -5.92
CA ALA A 89 30.59 18.53 -5.48
C ALA A 89 31.68 18.42 -6.57
N GLU A 90 31.54 19.17 -7.66
CA GLU A 90 32.66 19.56 -8.51
C GLU A 90 33.38 20.67 -7.77
N ASP A 91 34.38 20.25 -6.99
CA ASP A 91 35.75 20.79 -6.97
C ASP A 91 36.41 20.44 -5.62
N MET A 92 36.79 19.17 -5.46
CA MET A 92 37.80 18.76 -4.47
C MET A 92 39.16 18.47 -5.13
N THR A 93 39.41 18.93 -6.36
CA THR A 93 40.78 18.97 -6.91
C THR A 93 41.43 20.28 -6.51
N GLY A 94 42.15 20.23 -5.39
CA GLY A 94 42.99 21.33 -4.91
C GLY A 94 43.98 21.80 -5.97
N LYS A 95 43.68 22.92 -6.61
CA LYS A 95 44.69 23.82 -7.16
C LYS A 95 44.46 25.19 -6.55
N GLU A 96 45.22 25.46 -5.50
CA GLU A 96 45.48 26.82 -5.00
C GLU A 96 46.06 27.66 -6.14
N LYS A 97 45.68 28.93 -6.14
CA LYS A 97 46.38 30.00 -6.87
C LYS A 97 47.71 30.30 -6.18
#